data_AF-A0A813KVW6-F1
#
_entry.id   AF-A0A813KVW6-F1
#
_cell.length_a   1.000
_cell.length_b   1.000
_cell.length_c   1.000
_cell.angle_alpha   90.00
_cell.angle_beta   90.00
_cell.angle_gamma   90.00
#
_symmetry.space_group_name_H-M   'P 1'
#
loop_
_entity.id
_entity.type
_entity.pdbx_description
1 polymer ?
#
loop_
_entity_poly.entity_id
_entity_poly.type
_entity_poly.pdbx_seq_one_letter_code
_entity_poly.pdbx_strand_id
1 'polypeptide(L)'
;MAAAVAANLAETEKEEVKRWVKADLEAAVTGQFKTFCKEKCAQCDKPATKRFSTSMSFVVSKMLESFWCPECGRVLCESHRYQHTCERLDEQKERNKKITPEQLMERLAQAEALKQGYEADQKAEARQVAEAQEQQRLVRKDKRLTLAKKAGHVSNFLQGVLRDTDANELRGKLVKDELFELFTRAMRIGLTLYNEYEHPSLPELAEDEWADIKEIYKRSRELTRMTIMVEGEHLDMKNPWDPPPPPEEANEMADVGGLGRGLL
;
A
#
# COMPACT_ATOMS: atom_id res chain seq x y z
N MET A 1 -5.78 -85.94 7.32
CA MET A 1 -4.59 -85.33 6.71
C MET A 1 -4.77 -83.82 6.72
N ALA A 2 -4.67 -83.21 7.91
CA ALA A 2 -4.95 -81.79 8.16
C ALA A 2 -3.83 -81.17 9.01
N ALA A 3 -2.58 -81.58 8.76
CA ALA A 3 -1.41 -81.07 9.45
C ALA A 3 -0.23 -81.06 8.48
N ALA A 4 0.57 -80.00 8.56
CA ALA A 4 1.80 -79.77 7.80
C ALA A 4 1.66 -79.19 6.39
N VAL A 5 1.15 -77.96 6.29
CA VAL A 5 1.95 -76.83 5.82
C VAL A 5 1.43 -75.60 6.57
N ALA A 6 1.65 -75.59 7.88
CA ALA A 6 1.60 -74.36 8.65
C ALA A 6 2.64 -73.44 8.01
N ALA A 7 2.13 -72.44 7.30
CA ALA A 7 2.90 -71.41 6.66
C ALA A 7 3.85 -70.81 7.69
N ASN A 8 5.15 -70.99 7.43
CA ASN A 8 6.24 -70.15 7.93
C ASN A 8 6.03 -68.70 7.42
N LEU A 9 4.98 -68.03 7.86
CA LEU A 9 4.89 -66.58 7.83
C LEU A 9 5.42 -66.13 9.19
N ALA A 10 6.74 -66.15 9.28
CA ALA A 10 7.44 -65.32 10.24
C ALA A 10 6.97 -63.88 9.98
N GLU A 11 6.06 -63.41 10.82
CA GLU A 11 5.87 -61.99 11.08
C GLU A 11 7.20 -61.48 11.64
N THR A 12 8.13 -61.19 10.75
CA THR A 12 9.24 -60.32 11.07
C THR A 12 8.62 -58.95 11.33
N GLU A 13 8.56 -58.57 12.60
CA GLU A 13 8.44 -57.18 13.04
C GLU A 13 9.40 -56.36 12.16
N LYS A 14 8.86 -55.66 11.15
CA LYS A 14 9.63 -54.72 10.36
C LYS A 14 9.98 -53.59 11.30
N GLU A 15 11.19 -53.60 11.86
CA GLU A 15 11.77 -52.48 12.59
C GLU A 15 11.46 -51.20 11.80
N GLU A 16 10.81 -50.22 12.45
CA GLU A 16 10.46 -48.96 11.81
C GLU A 16 11.73 -48.33 11.23
N VAL A 17 11.77 -48.19 9.90
CA VAL A 17 12.93 -47.64 9.19
C VAL A 17 13.13 -46.19 9.64
N LYS A 18 14.23 -45.94 10.36
CA LYS A 18 14.63 -44.61 10.85
C LYS A 18 14.78 -43.62 9.70
N ARG A 19 14.01 -42.54 9.74
CA ARG A 19 14.04 -41.45 8.74
C ARG A 19 14.70 -40.21 9.35
N TRP A 20 15.56 -39.58 8.58
CA TRP A 20 16.33 -38.42 8.97
C TRP A 20 15.89 -37.19 8.17
N VAL A 21 15.67 -36.08 8.87
CA VAL A 21 15.63 -34.74 8.27
C VAL A 21 17.09 -34.28 8.08
N LYS A 22 17.35 -33.47 7.04
CA LYS A 22 18.72 -33.04 6.68
C LYS A 22 19.49 -32.45 7.87
N ALA A 23 18.84 -31.58 8.65
CA ALA A 23 19.43 -30.92 9.81
C ALA A 23 19.83 -31.93 10.91
N ASP A 24 18.99 -32.94 11.16
CA ASP A 24 19.24 -33.97 12.18
C ASP A 24 20.39 -34.90 11.76
N LEU A 25 20.48 -35.19 10.45
CA LEU A 25 21.57 -35.98 9.89
C LEU A 25 22.90 -35.23 9.96
N GLU A 26 22.90 -33.94 9.63
CA GLU A 26 24.07 -33.06 9.77
C GLU A 26 24.55 -33.00 11.23
N ALA A 27 23.61 -32.87 12.18
CA ALA A 27 23.91 -32.89 13.61
C ALA A 27 24.47 -34.25 14.08
N ALA A 28 23.96 -35.37 13.57
CA ALA A 28 24.47 -36.70 13.91
C ALA A 28 25.88 -36.95 13.36
N VAL A 29 26.18 -36.48 12.15
CA VAL A 29 27.52 -36.60 11.55
C VAL A 29 28.55 -35.75 12.29
N THR A 30 28.17 -34.54 12.72
CA THR A 30 29.08 -33.60 13.38
C THR A 30 29.24 -33.88 14.88
N GLY A 31 28.18 -34.27 15.58
CA GLY A 31 28.17 -34.48 17.04
C GLY A 31 28.39 -35.94 17.50
N GLN A 32 28.00 -36.94 16.68
CA GLN A 32 28.03 -38.36 17.08
C GLN A 32 28.57 -39.28 15.99
N PHE A 33 29.69 -38.90 15.37
CA PHE A 33 30.26 -39.57 14.19
C PHE A 33 30.46 -41.08 14.35
N LYS A 34 30.95 -41.55 15.51
CA LYS A 34 31.15 -42.99 15.78
C LYS A 34 29.85 -43.78 15.81
N THR A 35 28.76 -43.16 16.27
CA THR A 35 27.43 -43.75 16.30
C THR A 35 26.81 -43.72 14.91
N PHE A 36 26.96 -42.60 14.20
CA PHE A 36 26.55 -42.43 12.81
C PHE A 36 27.20 -43.44 11.85
N CYS A 37 28.49 -43.79 12.03
CA CYS A 37 29.17 -44.81 11.22
C CYS A 37 28.64 -46.24 11.43
N LYS A 38 27.82 -46.46 12.47
CA LYS A 38 27.16 -47.74 12.75
C LYS A 38 25.70 -47.78 12.26
N GLU A 39 25.20 -46.66 11.70
CA GLU A 39 23.85 -46.61 11.16
C GLU A 39 23.70 -47.60 9.99
N LYS A 40 22.60 -48.36 10.05
CA LYS A 40 22.31 -49.44 9.11
C LYS A 40 21.62 -48.88 7.88
N CYS A 41 21.85 -49.53 6.74
CA CYS A 41 21.14 -49.25 5.52
C CYS A 41 19.69 -49.70 5.68
N ALA A 42 18.76 -48.78 5.45
CA ALA A 42 17.32 -49.00 5.51
C ALA A 42 16.76 -50.13 4.62
N GLN A 43 17.57 -50.72 3.74
CA GLN A 43 17.14 -51.71 2.74
C GLN A 43 17.84 -53.06 2.88
N CYS A 44 18.98 -53.15 3.58
CA CYS A 44 19.73 -54.39 3.72
C CYS A 44 20.39 -54.60 5.07
N ASP A 45 20.15 -53.70 6.02
CA ASP A 45 20.67 -53.70 7.40
C ASP A 45 22.19 -53.77 7.56
N LYS A 46 22.95 -53.71 6.45
CA LYS A 46 24.40 -53.56 6.44
C LYS A 46 24.76 -52.12 6.82
N PRO A 47 25.94 -51.87 7.43
CA PRO A 47 26.31 -50.52 7.83
C PRO A 47 26.42 -49.63 6.59
N ALA A 48 25.56 -48.62 6.48
CA ALA A 48 25.43 -47.78 5.28
C ALA A 48 26.66 -46.89 5.06
N THR A 49 27.32 -46.53 6.16
CA THR A 49 28.35 -45.49 6.22
C THR A 49 29.72 -46.04 6.59
N LYS A 50 29.92 -47.38 6.54
CA LYS A 50 31.19 -48.04 6.90
C LYS A 50 32.40 -47.46 6.16
N ARG A 51 32.23 -47.10 4.89
CA ARG A 51 33.29 -46.51 4.05
C ARG A 51 33.81 -45.17 4.57
N PHE A 52 33.03 -44.49 5.40
CA PHE A 52 33.37 -43.20 5.99
C PHE A 52 33.99 -43.31 7.38
N SER A 53 34.17 -44.53 7.92
CA SER A 53 34.72 -44.74 9.27
C SER A 53 36.14 -44.20 9.44
N THR A 54 36.90 -44.09 8.36
CA THR A 54 38.27 -43.52 8.31
C THR A 54 38.31 -42.08 7.82
N SER A 55 37.17 -41.50 7.45
CA SER A 55 37.07 -40.14 6.89
C SER A 55 36.76 -39.11 7.98
N MET A 56 37.19 -37.87 7.79
CA MET A 56 36.85 -36.77 8.71
C MET A 56 35.34 -36.44 8.63
N SER A 57 34.70 -36.24 9.78
CA SER A 57 33.25 -35.94 9.88
C SER A 57 32.80 -34.74 9.05
N PHE A 58 33.65 -33.71 8.97
CA PHE A 58 33.40 -32.52 8.15
C PHE A 58 33.24 -32.84 6.65
N VAL A 59 34.07 -33.76 6.12
CA VAL A 59 34.00 -34.18 4.71
C VAL A 59 32.71 -34.95 4.46
N VAL A 60 32.34 -35.82 5.40
CA VAL A 60 31.12 -36.64 5.32
C VAL A 60 29.85 -35.77 5.37
N SER A 61 29.86 -34.69 6.16
CA SER A 61 28.76 -33.71 6.22
C SER A 61 28.56 -32.96 4.88
N LYS A 62 29.59 -32.83 4.05
CA LYS A 62 29.45 -32.27 2.69
C LYS A 62 29.03 -33.32 1.65
N MET A 63 29.05 -34.61 2.01
CA MET A 63 28.73 -35.73 1.13
C MET A 63 27.43 -36.45 1.51
N LEU A 64 26.55 -35.82 2.29
CA LEU A 64 25.31 -36.44 2.78
C LEU A 64 24.44 -37.02 1.66
N GLU A 65 24.34 -36.32 0.53
CA GLU A 65 23.54 -36.73 -0.63
C GLU A 65 23.99 -38.07 -1.24
N SER A 66 25.24 -38.49 -0.98
CA SER A 66 25.80 -39.75 -1.48
C SER A 66 25.27 -41.01 -0.76
N PHE A 67 24.60 -40.85 0.39
CA PHE A 67 24.07 -41.98 1.17
C PHE A 67 22.71 -41.70 1.82
N TRP A 68 22.13 -40.52 1.63
CA TRP A 68 20.80 -40.16 2.15
C TRP A 68 19.87 -39.76 0.98
N CYS A 69 18.64 -40.29 0.93
CA CYS A 69 17.62 -39.82 -0.04
C CYS A 69 16.91 -38.60 0.58
N PRO A 70 16.98 -37.39 -0.02
CA PRO A 70 16.32 -36.20 0.49
C PRO A 70 14.79 -36.30 0.50
N GLU A 71 14.23 -37.15 -0.36
CA GLU A 71 12.78 -37.31 -0.55
C GLU A 71 12.12 -38.22 0.50
N CYS A 72 12.82 -39.27 0.96
CA CYS A 72 12.29 -40.23 1.93
C CYS A 72 13.02 -40.23 3.29
N GLY A 73 14.12 -39.49 3.40
CA GLY A 73 14.90 -39.39 4.64
C GLY A 73 15.69 -40.65 5.01
N ARG A 74 15.71 -41.70 4.17
CA ARG A 74 16.40 -42.96 4.48
C ARG A 74 17.90 -42.85 4.22
N VAL A 75 18.69 -43.46 5.10
CA VAL A 75 20.12 -43.67 4.91
C VAL A 75 20.35 -45.03 4.24
N LEU A 76 21.11 -45.04 3.16
CA LEU A 76 21.28 -46.15 2.24
C LEU A 76 22.76 -46.38 1.96
N CYS A 77 23.17 -47.64 1.86
CA CYS A 77 24.51 -47.94 1.35
C CYS A 77 24.59 -47.60 -0.14
N GLU A 78 25.81 -47.45 -0.66
CA GLU A 78 26.08 -47.03 -2.04
C GLU A 78 25.30 -47.84 -3.10
N SER A 79 25.33 -49.17 -3.01
CA SER A 79 24.60 -50.05 -3.93
C SER A 79 23.09 -49.79 -3.94
N HIS A 80 22.51 -49.57 -2.76
CA HIS A 80 21.07 -49.31 -2.64
C HIS A 80 20.73 -47.86 -2.93
N ARG A 81 21.63 -46.89 -2.71
CA ARG A 81 21.36 -45.49 -3.02
C ARG A 81 21.06 -45.28 -4.51
N TYR A 82 21.87 -45.91 -5.37
CA TYR A 82 21.69 -45.83 -6.83
C TYR A 82 20.47 -46.62 -7.33
N GLN A 83 20.07 -47.67 -6.63
CA GLN A 83 18.91 -48.51 -6.98
C GLN A 83 17.63 -48.12 -6.23
N HIS A 84 17.71 -47.18 -5.30
CA HIS A 84 16.60 -46.80 -4.45
C HIS A 84 15.61 -45.97 -5.25
N THR A 85 14.48 -46.58 -5.56
CA THR A 85 13.29 -45.85 -5.95
C THR A 85 12.61 -45.37 -4.67
N CYS A 86 12.60 -44.06 -4.48
CA CYS A 86 12.06 -43.44 -3.28
C CYS A 86 10.53 -43.70 -3.34
N GLU A 87 9.97 -44.56 -2.46
CA GLU A 87 8.55 -45.00 -2.47
C GLU A 87 7.55 -43.83 -2.58
N ARG A 88 7.92 -42.66 -2.03
CA ARG A 88 7.15 -41.42 -2.14
C ARG A 88 7.08 -40.87 -3.58
N LEU A 89 8.18 -40.95 -4.33
CA LEU A 89 8.23 -40.59 -5.74
C LEU A 89 7.50 -41.64 -6.59
N ASP A 90 7.55 -42.91 -6.21
CA ASP A 90 6.78 -43.96 -6.90
C ASP A 90 5.28 -43.79 -6.63
N GLU A 91 4.87 -43.52 -5.39
CA GLU A 91 3.49 -43.15 -5.07
C GLU A 91 3.03 -41.89 -5.82
N GLN A 92 3.88 -40.87 -5.93
CA GLN A 92 3.54 -39.65 -6.66
C GLN A 92 3.47 -39.90 -8.17
N LYS A 93 4.37 -40.73 -8.73
CA LYS A 93 4.31 -41.17 -10.12
C LYS A 93 3.09 -42.03 -10.39
N GLU A 94 2.71 -42.92 -9.48
CA GLU A 94 1.51 -43.74 -9.59
C GLU A 94 0.24 -42.91 -9.44
N ARG A 95 0.22 -41.89 -8.56
CA ARG A 95 -0.87 -40.91 -8.50
C ARG A 95 -0.95 -40.09 -9.78
N ASN A 96 0.18 -39.65 -10.34
CA ASN A 96 0.22 -38.86 -11.57
C ASN A 96 -0.10 -39.68 -12.83
N LYS A 97 0.26 -40.97 -12.87
CA LYS A 97 -0.14 -41.91 -13.94
C LYS A 97 -1.65 -42.16 -13.96
N LYS A 98 -2.33 -42.01 -12.81
CA LYS A 98 -3.79 -42.16 -12.68
C LYS A 98 -4.56 -40.89 -13.02
N ILE A 99 -3.89 -39.76 -13.22
CA ILE A 99 -4.53 -38.53 -13.70
C ILE A 99 -4.80 -38.71 -15.19
N THR A 100 -6.08 -38.72 -15.56
CA THR A 100 -6.44 -38.76 -16.98
C THR A 100 -6.08 -37.43 -17.65
N PRO A 101 -5.78 -37.42 -18.97
CA PRO A 101 -5.53 -36.18 -19.71
C PRO A 101 -6.66 -35.16 -19.54
N GLU A 102 -7.90 -35.63 -19.42
CA GLU A 102 -9.10 -34.82 -19.17
C GLU A 102 -9.05 -34.13 -17.80
N GLN A 103 -8.66 -34.84 -16.74
CA GLN A 103 -8.51 -34.27 -15.39
C GLN A 103 -7.35 -33.26 -15.31
N LEU A 104 -6.30 -33.43 -16.12
CA LEU A 104 -5.21 -32.47 -16.21
C LEU A 104 -5.67 -31.18 -16.90
N MET A 105 -6.40 -31.30 -18.00
CA MET A 105 -7.00 -30.17 -18.72
C MET A 105 -8.00 -29.40 -17.86
N GLU A 106 -8.83 -30.10 -17.09
CA GLU A 106 -9.78 -29.47 -16.17
C GLU A 106 -9.07 -28.69 -15.06
N ARG A 107 -7.98 -29.24 -14.48
CA ARG A 107 -7.18 -28.52 -13.47
C ARG A 107 -6.49 -27.29 -14.04
N LEU A 108 -5.99 -27.36 -15.27
CA LEU A 108 -5.39 -26.21 -15.94
C LEU A 108 -6.45 -25.14 -16.24
N ALA A 109 -7.63 -25.53 -16.70
CA ALA A 109 -8.75 -24.60 -16.93
C ALA A 109 -9.22 -23.93 -15.64
N GLN A 110 -9.32 -24.67 -14.52
CA GLN A 110 -9.65 -24.11 -13.21
C GLN A 110 -8.57 -23.14 -12.71
N ALA A 111 -7.29 -23.47 -12.87
CA ALA A 111 -6.18 -22.59 -12.50
C ALA A 111 -6.14 -21.33 -13.37
N GLU A 112 -6.42 -21.45 -14.66
CA GLU A 112 -6.49 -20.32 -15.59
C GLU A 112 -7.68 -19.42 -15.27
N ALA A 113 -8.85 -19.97 -14.98
CA ALA A 113 -10.03 -19.21 -14.56
C ALA A 113 -9.79 -18.45 -13.26
N LEU A 114 -9.13 -19.06 -12.27
CA LEU A 114 -8.73 -18.38 -11.03
C LEU A 114 -7.75 -17.24 -11.32
N LYS A 115 -6.73 -17.50 -12.16
CA LYS A 115 -5.74 -16.48 -12.54
C LYS A 115 -6.38 -15.30 -13.27
N GLN A 116 -7.29 -15.57 -14.21
CA GLN A 116 -8.04 -14.53 -14.91
C GLN A 116 -8.93 -13.72 -13.96
N GLY A 117 -9.53 -14.35 -12.95
CA GLY A 117 -10.26 -13.65 -11.89
C GLY A 117 -9.38 -12.69 -11.11
N TYR A 118 -8.23 -13.17 -10.60
CA TYR A 118 -7.27 -12.32 -9.88
C TYR A 118 -6.70 -11.17 -10.74
N GLU A 119 -6.39 -11.44 -12.01
CA GLU A 119 -5.92 -10.40 -12.94
C GLU A 119 -7.00 -9.35 -13.24
N ALA A 120 -8.27 -9.77 -13.34
CA ALA A 120 -9.41 -8.85 -13.50
C ALA A 120 -9.61 -7.98 -12.26
N ASP A 121 -9.52 -8.57 -11.06
CA ASP A 121 -9.67 -7.85 -9.79
C ASP A 121 -8.55 -6.83 -9.58
N GLN A 122 -7.28 -7.21 -9.84
CA GLN A 122 -6.16 -6.27 -9.78
C GLN A 122 -6.31 -5.12 -10.78
N LYS A 123 -6.80 -5.41 -11.99
CA LYS A 123 -7.04 -4.38 -13.01
C LYS A 123 -8.20 -3.47 -12.62
N ALA A 124 -9.23 -3.99 -11.97
CA ALA A 124 -10.34 -3.21 -11.46
C ALA A 124 -9.88 -2.29 -10.30
N GLU A 125 -9.09 -2.80 -9.37
CA GLU A 125 -8.50 -2.02 -8.28
C GLU A 125 -7.57 -0.92 -8.82
N ALA A 126 -6.69 -1.24 -9.77
CA ALA A 126 -5.82 -0.26 -10.41
C ALA A 126 -6.61 0.86 -11.12
N ARG A 127 -7.74 0.53 -11.75
CA ARG A 127 -8.65 1.54 -12.33
C ARG A 127 -9.29 2.42 -11.27
N GLN A 128 -9.79 1.84 -10.18
CA GLN A 128 -10.38 2.62 -9.08
C GLN A 128 -9.36 3.58 -8.46
N VAL A 129 -8.12 3.13 -8.26
CA VAL A 129 -7.03 3.99 -7.75
C VAL A 129 -6.71 5.11 -8.75
N ALA A 130 -6.63 4.81 -10.04
CA ALA A 130 -6.38 5.82 -11.08
C ALA A 130 -7.52 6.85 -11.18
N GLU A 131 -8.78 6.40 -11.14
CA GLU A 131 -9.96 7.27 -11.14
C GLU A 131 -10.00 8.16 -9.88
N ALA A 132 -9.67 7.62 -8.71
CA ALA A 132 -9.58 8.40 -7.47
C ALA A 132 -8.49 9.47 -7.55
N GLN A 133 -7.32 9.14 -8.11
CA GLN A 133 -6.25 10.13 -8.33
C GLN A 133 -6.66 11.21 -9.32
N GLU A 134 -7.34 10.85 -10.40
CA GLU A 134 -7.84 11.82 -11.38
C GLU A 134 -8.91 12.74 -10.78
N GLN A 135 -9.85 12.19 -10.00
CA GLN A 135 -10.84 12.99 -9.27
C GLN A 135 -10.18 13.97 -8.30
N GLN A 136 -9.18 13.52 -7.54
CA GLN A 136 -8.42 14.42 -6.66
C GLN A 136 -7.72 15.54 -7.46
N ARG A 137 -7.15 15.23 -8.63
CA ARG A 137 -6.53 16.22 -9.51
C ARG A 137 -7.55 17.25 -10.00
N LEU A 138 -8.73 16.80 -10.44
CA LEU A 138 -9.81 17.68 -10.90
C LEU A 138 -10.31 18.58 -9.77
N VAL A 139 -10.51 18.03 -8.58
CA VAL A 139 -10.88 18.81 -7.38
C VAL A 139 -9.82 19.86 -7.08
N ARG A 140 -8.52 19.50 -7.02
CA ARG A 140 -7.44 20.48 -6.77
C ARG A 140 -7.42 21.58 -7.84
N LYS A 141 -7.64 21.23 -9.10
CA LYS A 141 -7.70 22.20 -10.20
C LYS A 141 -8.86 23.18 -10.03
N ASP A 142 -10.06 22.69 -9.74
CA ASP A 142 -11.24 23.53 -9.50
C ASP A 142 -11.06 24.45 -8.28
N LYS A 143 -10.44 23.92 -7.22
CA LYS A 143 -10.07 24.70 -6.04
C LYS A 143 -9.18 25.89 -6.40
N ARG A 144 -8.10 25.65 -7.14
CA ARG A 144 -7.16 26.70 -7.58
C ARG A 144 -7.82 27.75 -8.45
N LEU A 145 -8.68 27.33 -9.39
CA LEU A 145 -9.43 28.27 -10.24
C LEU A 145 -10.31 29.20 -9.41
N THR A 146 -11.03 28.64 -8.45
CA THR A 146 -11.91 29.39 -7.57
C THR A 146 -11.13 30.39 -6.73
N LEU A 147 -9.99 29.99 -6.15
CA LEU A 147 -9.10 30.89 -5.41
C LEU A 147 -8.56 32.02 -6.31
N ALA A 148 -8.12 31.69 -7.53
CA ALA A 148 -7.62 32.66 -8.49
C ALA A 148 -8.69 33.69 -8.88
N LYS A 149 -9.94 33.24 -9.11
CA LYS A 149 -11.08 34.14 -9.38
C LYS A 149 -11.32 35.10 -8.22
N LYS A 150 -11.35 34.59 -6.98
CA LYS A 150 -11.54 35.42 -5.78
C LYS A 150 -10.43 36.46 -5.62
N ALA A 151 -9.17 36.06 -5.80
CA ALA A 151 -8.04 36.99 -5.81
C ALA A 151 -8.17 38.05 -6.92
N GLY A 152 -8.62 37.65 -8.11
CA GLY A 152 -8.93 38.55 -9.22
C GLY A 152 -10.04 39.56 -8.91
N HIS A 153 -11.09 39.16 -8.18
CA HIS A 153 -12.13 40.10 -7.72
C HIS A 153 -11.56 41.14 -6.74
N VAL A 154 -10.69 40.72 -5.81
CA VAL A 154 -10.02 41.62 -4.85
C VAL A 154 -9.10 42.61 -5.57
N SER A 155 -8.29 42.14 -6.52
CA SER A 155 -7.39 43.02 -7.26
C SER A 155 -8.14 44.01 -8.17
N ASN A 156 -9.19 43.56 -8.85
CA ASN A 156 -10.04 44.43 -9.67
C ASN A 156 -10.76 45.50 -8.84
N PHE A 157 -11.25 45.13 -7.65
CA PHE A 157 -11.83 46.08 -6.71
C PHE A 157 -10.81 47.15 -6.29
N LEU A 158 -9.63 46.73 -5.84
CA LEU A 158 -8.56 47.66 -5.44
C LEU A 158 -8.14 48.56 -6.61
N GLN A 159 -8.04 48.03 -7.82
CA GLN A 159 -7.77 48.83 -9.03
C GLN A 159 -8.86 49.88 -9.27
N GLY A 160 -10.14 49.52 -9.10
CA GLY A 160 -11.27 50.46 -9.21
C GLY A 160 -11.19 51.57 -8.18
N VAL A 161 -10.93 51.23 -6.92
CA VAL A 161 -10.77 52.19 -5.81
C VAL A 161 -9.59 53.14 -6.06
N LEU A 162 -8.47 52.63 -6.58
CA LEU A 162 -7.29 53.43 -6.88
C LEU A 162 -7.46 54.37 -8.08
N ARG A 163 -8.42 54.07 -8.98
CA ARG A 163 -8.77 54.94 -10.11
C ARG A 163 -9.71 56.09 -9.73
N ASP A 164 -10.41 55.99 -8.61
CA ASP A 164 -11.29 57.04 -8.10
C ASP A 164 -10.45 58.18 -7.47
N THR A 165 -10.11 59.17 -8.28
CA THR A 165 -9.25 60.29 -7.87
C THR A 165 -9.85 61.10 -6.73
N ASP A 166 -11.15 61.36 -6.79
CA ASP A 166 -11.87 62.25 -5.87
C ASP A 166 -11.97 61.60 -4.49
N ALA A 167 -12.31 60.31 -4.43
CA ALA A 167 -12.31 59.56 -3.18
C ALA A 167 -10.89 59.38 -2.60
N ASN A 168 -9.87 59.32 -3.45
CA ASN A 168 -8.48 59.17 -2.99
C ASN A 168 -7.89 60.46 -2.42
N GLU A 169 -8.32 61.63 -2.89
CA GLU A 169 -7.96 62.91 -2.26
C GLU A 169 -8.50 62.99 -0.82
N LEU A 170 -9.72 62.50 -0.59
CA LEU A 170 -10.35 62.46 0.73
C LEU A 170 -9.70 61.46 1.69
N ARG A 171 -9.17 60.34 1.19
CA ARG A 171 -8.52 59.28 2.00
C ARG A 171 -7.11 59.67 2.47
N GLY A 172 -6.48 60.63 1.80
CA GLY A 172 -5.11 61.05 2.11
C GLY A 172 -4.03 60.11 1.57
N LYS A 173 -2.80 60.64 1.51
CA LYS A 173 -1.67 59.98 0.82
C LYS A 173 -1.29 58.62 1.42
N LEU A 174 -1.26 58.50 2.74
CA LEU A 174 -0.86 57.26 3.42
C LEU A 174 -1.79 56.08 3.10
N VAL A 175 -3.11 56.32 3.12
CA VAL A 175 -4.11 55.30 2.78
C VAL A 175 -4.01 54.91 1.32
N LYS A 176 -3.77 55.88 0.43
CA LYS A 176 -3.57 55.63 -0.99
C LYS A 176 -2.34 54.75 -1.25
N ASP A 177 -1.21 55.06 -0.61
CA ASP A 177 0.03 54.29 -0.76
C ASP A 177 -0.15 52.84 -0.27
N GLU A 178 -0.83 52.66 0.86
CA GLU A 178 -1.16 51.32 1.40
C GLU A 178 -2.10 50.54 0.45
N LEU A 179 -3.12 51.19 -0.13
CA LEU A 179 -4.00 50.56 -1.12
C LEU A 179 -3.25 50.13 -2.39
N PHE A 180 -2.23 50.89 -2.82
CA PHE A 180 -1.36 50.52 -3.94
C PHE A 180 -0.50 49.29 -3.62
N GLU A 181 0.01 49.18 -2.39
CA GLU A 181 0.75 48.02 -1.95
C GLU A 181 -0.15 46.78 -1.92
N LEU A 182 -1.33 46.89 -1.32
CA LEU A 182 -2.34 45.82 -1.28
C LEU A 182 -2.76 45.38 -2.68
N PHE A 183 -2.97 46.31 -3.61
CA PHE A 183 -3.28 46.00 -5.01
C PHE A 183 -2.16 45.18 -5.66
N THR A 184 -0.91 45.61 -5.49
CA THR A 184 0.26 44.95 -6.08
C THR A 184 0.44 43.53 -5.54
N ARG A 185 0.25 43.36 -4.22
CA ARG A 185 0.26 42.03 -3.56
C ARG A 185 -0.87 41.15 -4.08
N ALA A 186 -2.11 41.65 -4.12
CA ALA A 186 -3.27 40.90 -4.60
C ALA A 186 -3.11 40.47 -6.07
N MET A 187 -2.59 41.36 -6.93
CA MET A 187 -2.30 41.04 -8.33
C MET A 187 -1.26 39.94 -8.47
N ARG A 188 -0.15 40.01 -7.71
CA ARG A 188 0.88 38.98 -7.74
C ARG A 188 0.33 37.63 -7.32
N ILE A 189 -0.42 37.58 -6.21
CA ILE A 189 -1.03 36.36 -5.71
C ILE A 189 -2.05 35.81 -6.72
N GLY A 190 -2.91 36.66 -7.28
CA GLY A 190 -3.88 36.26 -8.30
C GLY A 190 -3.22 35.62 -9.53
N LEU A 191 -2.11 36.19 -10.01
CA LEU A 191 -1.32 35.63 -11.09
C LEU A 191 -0.68 34.29 -10.70
N THR A 192 -0.10 34.17 -9.50
CA THR A 192 0.47 32.92 -9.01
C THR A 192 -0.59 31.81 -8.95
N LEU A 193 -1.76 32.10 -8.38
CA LEU A 193 -2.87 31.15 -8.25
C LEU A 193 -3.42 30.73 -9.63
N TYR A 194 -3.50 31.66 -10.57
CA TYR A 194 -3.93 31.38 -11.93
C TYR A 194 -2.91 30.52 -12.69
N ASN A 195 -1.62 30.83 -12.56
CA ASN A 195 -0.54 30.03 -13.13
C ASN A 195 -0.52 28.62 -12.55
N GLU A 196 -0.72 28.46 -11.24
CA GLU A 196 -0.81 27.14 -10.59
C GLU A 196 -2.08 26.37 -11.00
N TYR A 197 -3.13 27.06 -11.45
CA TYR A 197 -4.30 26.43 -12.06
C TYR A 197 -4.01 25.92 -13.48
N GLU A 198 -3.35 26.72 -14.32
CA GLU A 198 -3.01 26.33 -15.70
C GLU A 198 -1.86 25.31 -15.77
N HIS A 199 -0.88 25.47 -14.88
CA HIS A 199 0.35 24.70 -14.81
C HIS A 199 0.64 24.26 -13.37
N PRO A 200 -0.04 23.19 -12.88
CA PRO A 200 0.14 22.71 -11.52
C PRO A 200 1.58 22.27 -11.25
N SER A 201 2.30 23.02 -10.43
CA SER A 201 3.67 22.67 -10.02
C SER A 201 3.75 22.22 -8.57
N LEU A 202 2.84 22.73 -7.73
CA LEU A 202 2.75 22.37 -6.31
C LEU A 202 1.84 21.14 -6.09
N PRO A 203 2.17 20.24 -5.15
CA PRO A 203 1.30 19.11 -4.81
C PRO A 203 0.05 19.54 -4.01
N GLU A 204 0.16 20.63 -3.24
CA GLU A 204 -0.86 21.10 -2.30
C GLU A 204 -1.59 22.35 -2.80
N LEU A 205 -2.64 22.76 -2.08
CA LEU A 205 -3.32 24.02 -2.34
C LEU A 205 -2.46 25.17 -1.80
N ALA A 206 -2.52 26.31 -2.47
CA ALA A 206 -1.83 27.54 -2.09
C ALA A 206 -2.54 28.20 -0.87
N GLU A 207 -2.44 27.56 0.30
CA GLU A 207 -3.13 27.96 1.52
C GLU A 207 -2.60 29.27 2.08
N ASP A 208 -1.28 29.48 2.01
CA ASP A 208 -0.62 30.70 2.43
C ASP A 208 -1.05 31.89 1.57
N GLU A 209 -1.05 31.72 0.25
CA GLU A 209 -1.54 32.71 -0.69
C GLU A 209 -3.02 33.06 -0.46
N TRP A 210 -3.82 32.07 -0.07
CA TRP A 210 -5.22 32.28 0.26
C TRP A 210 -5.41 33.03 1.58
N ALA A 211 -4.60 32.75 2.60
CA ALA A 211 -4.59 33.49 3.86
C ALA A 211 -4.22 34.97 3.62
N ASP A 212 -3.19 35.21 2.81
CA ASP A 212 -2.76 36.56 2.42
C ASP A 212 -3.87 37.32 1.69
N ILE A 213 -4.58 36.67 0.77
CA ILE A 213 -5.71 37.31 0.06
C ILE A 213 -6.86 37.66 1.01
N LYS A 214 -7.15 36.83 2.03
CA LYS A 214 -8.13 37.18 3.07
C LYS A 214 -7.68 38.39 3.89
N GLU A 215 -6.41 38.46 4.24
CA GLU A 215 -5.84 39.61 4.95
C GLU A 215 -5.95 40.89 4.10
N ILE A 216 -5.55 40.83 2.83
CA ILE A 216 -5.67 41.95 1.89
C ILE A 216 -7.12 42.40 1.76
N TYR A 217 -8.05 41.46 1.62
CA TYR A 217 -9.48 41.78 1.58
C TYR A 217 -9.93 42.49 2.86
N LYS A 218 -9.63 41.92 4.04
CA LYS A 218 -9.99 42.53 5.33
C LYS A 218 -9.43 43.95 5.45
N ARG A 219 -8.14 44.13 5.15
CA ARG A 219 -7.48 45.43 5.26
C ARG A 219 -8.03 46.44 4.25
N SER A 220 -8.30 46.02 3.03
CA SER A 220 -8.92 46.88 2.02
C SER A 220 -10.32 47.37 2.44
N ARG A 221 -11.11 46.53 3.10
CA ARG A 221 -12.41 46.93 3.66
C ARG A 221 -12.27 47.94 4.79
N GLU A 222 -11.27 47.78 5.66
CA GLU A 222 -11.01 48.75 6.73
C GLU A 222 -10.65 50.14 6.17
N LEU A 223 -9.81 50.18 5.13
CA LEU A 223 -9.34 51.42 4.50
C LEU A 223 -10.41 52.10 3.63
N THR A 224 -11.23 51.31 2.91
CA THR A 224 -12.22 51.85 1.96
C THR A 224 -13.62 51.97 2.55
N ARG A 225 -13.92 51.23 3.62
CA ARG A 225 -15.27 51.00 4.18
C ARG A 225 -16.28 50.44 3.18
N MET A 226 -15.78 49.88 2.07
CA MET A 226 -16.60 49.26 1.03
C MET A 226 -16.51 47.74 1.14
N THR A 227 -17.48 47.05 0.55
CA THR A 227 -17.49 45.58 0.48
C THR A 227 -17.56 45.18 -0.99
N ILE A 228 -16.82 44.15 -1.40
CA ILE A 228 -16.85 43.69 -2.79
C ILE A 228 -18.16 42.97 -3.04
N MET A 229 -18.84 43.35 -4.13
CA MET A 229 -20.06 42.70 -4.60
C MET A 229 -19.75 41.90 -5.86
N VAL A 230 -20.16 40.63 -5.90
CA VAL A 230 -20.05 39.74 -7.06
C VAL A 230 -21.43 39.13 -7.30
N GLU A 231 -21.97 39.31 -8.51
CA GLU A 231 -23.27 38.74 -8.93
C GLU A 231 -24.45 39.08 -8.01
N GLY A 232 -24.39 40.22 -7.30
CA GLY A 232 -25.45 40.69 -6.41
C GLY A 232 -25.27 40.30 -4.94
N GLU A 233 -24.25 39.50 -4.61
CA GLU A 233 -23.92 39.09 -3.25
C GLU A 233 -22.57 39.63 -2.80
N HIS A 234 -22.33 39.66 -1.49
CA HIS A 234 -21.01 39.97 -0.95
C HIS A 234 -20.01 38.90 -1.37
N LEU A 235 -18.80 39.30 -1.77
CA LEU A 235 -17.73 38.36 -2.07
C LEU A 235 -17.48 37.46 -0.85
N ASP A 236 -17.84 36.19 -0.99
CA ASP A 236 -17.61 35.19 0.05
C ASP A 236 -16.13 34.81 0.07
N MET A 237 -15.45 35.12 1.17
CA MET A 237 -14.06 34.75 1.41
C MET A 237 -13.93 33.50 2.27
N LYS A 238 -15.04 32.79 2.54
CA LYS A 238 -14.97 31.44 3.10
C LYS A 238 -14.37 30.49 2.09
N ASN A 239 -13.69 29.48 2.62
CA ASN A 239 -13.22 28.36 1.84
C ASN A 239 -14.43 27.43 1.59
N PRO A 240 -14.88 27.23 0.34
CA PRO A 240 -16.04 26.37 0.05
C PRO A 240 -15.81 24.90 0.42
N TRP A 241 -14.56 24.52 0.68
CA TRP A 241 -14.15 23.15 0.98
C TRP A 241 -13.76 22.94 2.44
N ASP A 242 -13.85 23.98 3.28
CA ASP A 242 -13.80 23.77 4.72
C ASP A 242 -15.09 23.05 5.14
N PRO A 243 -15.01 22.05 6.04
CA PRO A 243 -16.21 21.43 6.57
C PRO A 243 -17.10 22.51 7.18
N PRO A 244 -18.44 22.41 7.03
CA PRO A 244 -19.33 23.36 7.67
C PRO A 244 -19.00 23.39 9.17
N PRO A 245 -18.99 24.58 9.80
CA PRO A 245 -18.76 24.66 11.23
C PRO A 245 -19.72 23.69 11.92
N PRO A 246 -19.25 22.93 12.93
CA PRO A 246 -20.16 22.11 13.72
C PRO A 246 -21.29 23.03 14.21
N PRO A 247 -22.56 22.55 14.21
CA PRO A 247 -23.66 23.37 14.67
C PRO A 247 -23.33 23.82 16.09
N GLU A 248 -23.00 25.09 16.25
CA GLU A 248 -22.82 25.69 17.56
C GLU A 248 -24.18 25.56 18.25
N GLU A 249 -24.20 24.82 19.36
CA GLU A 249 -25.27 24.92 20.34
C GLU A 249 -25.54 26.41 20.55
N ALA A 250 -26.79 26.81 20.33
CA ALA A 250 -27.27 28.16 20.52
C ALA A 250 -26.73 28.69 21.85
N ASN A 251 -25.70 29.53 21.78
CA ASN A 251 -25.26 30.26 22.94
C ASN A 251 -26.29 31.37 23.12
N GLU A 252 -27.30 31.03 23.91
CA GLU A 252 -28.20 31.95 24.58
C GLU A 252 -27.36 32.95 25.39
N MET A 253 -26.89 34.01 24.74
CA MET A 253 -26.77 35.31 25.39
C MET A 253 -27.84 36.21 24.80
N ALA A 254 -29.05 35.97 25.30
CA ALA A 254 -30.03 37.01 25.47
C ALA A 254 -29.45 38.14 26.35
N ASP A 255 -29.96 39.35 26.10
CA ASP A 255 -29.83 40.59 26.87
C ASP A 255 -28.50 41.37 26.67
N VAL A 256 -28.46 42.65 26.27
CA VAL A 256 -29.41 43.77 26.39
C VAL A 256 -29.16 44.74 25.23
N GLY A 257 -30.19 45.15 24.49
CA GLY A 257 -30.06 46.19 23.46
C GLY A 257 -31.36 46.60 22.78
N GLY A 258 -32.48 46.56 23.50
CA GLY A 258 -33.76 47.02 22.99
C GLY A 258 -33.83 48.54 22.89
N LEU A 259 -33.80 49.08 21.66
CA LEU A 259 -34.36 50.40 21.35
C LEU A 259 -35.09 50.35 20.01
N GLY A 260 -36.24 49.68 20.03
CA GLY A 260 -37.32 49.86 19.06
C GLY A 260 -38.57 50.30 19.79
N ARG A 261 -38.75 51.61 20.01
CA ARG A 261 -40.06 52.19 20.33
C ARG A 261 -40.55 52.96 19.12
N GLY A 262 -41.46 52.33 18.39
CA GLY A 262 -42.41 53.04 17.56
C GLY A 262 -43.35 53.87 18.45
N LEU A 263 -43.65 55.07 17.98
CA LEU A 263 -44.79 55.87 18.40
C LEU A 263 -45.38 56.44 17.12
N LEU A 264 -46.63 56.01 16.89
CA LEU A 264 -47.70 56.60 16.07
C LEU A 264 -47.32 57.64 15.01
#